data_AF-A0A173LH75-F1
#
_entry.id   AF-A0A173LH75-F1
#
_cell.length_a   1.000
_cell.length_b   1.000
_cell.length_c   1.000
_cell.angle_alpha   90.00
_cell.angle_beta   90.00
_cell.angle_gamma   90.00
#
_symmetry.space_group_name_H-M   'P 1'
#
loop_
_entity.id
_entity.type
_entity.pdbx_description
1 polymer ?
#
loop_
_entity_poly.entity_id
_entity_poly.type
_entity_poly.pdbx_seq_one_letter_code
_entity_poly.pdbx_strand_id
1 'polypeptide(L)'
;MKRWVVVSWGFRPGVGLLFGVVCWFVLVECFCCYKFRDRMLSVKHVCQRCGSLFVQSGRGISPRFCSGACRQAAHRARQPQIPHGLRSRDRWTRADGKRPVQVGGGPASSTNERTWTSWGKVRSGAGDGFGFMLGDGVGCIDLDHCLDENGAVVSTVAAAVLDANPGAWVEVSRSGRGLHVWGLLPEGSGRRVEGCEVYSRARFMVVTGRVFRAGRLVPLTVPAGVLDAA
;
A
#
# COMPACT_ATOMS: atom_id res chain seq x y z
N MET A 1 27.45 -15.64 38.68
CA MET A 1 26.90 -16.78 39.46
C MET A 1 27.43 -16.69 40.89
N LYS A 2 26.67 -17.19 41.88
CA LYS A 2 26.81 -17.03 43.36
C LYS A 2 26.00 -15.82 43.86
N ARG A 3 24.68 -15.91 44.11
CA ARG A 3 23.88 -16.77 45.00
C ARG A 3 23.98 -16.32 46.47
N TRP A 4 22.82 -15.89 46.96
CA TRP A 4 22.47 -15.27 48.24
C TRP A 4 22.54 -16.23 49.44
N VAL A 5 22.70 -15.69 50.65
CA VAL A 5 22.12 -16.28 51.88
C VAL A 5 21.51 -15.16 52.73
N VAL A 6 20.21 -15.30 52.98
CA VAL A 6 19.41 -14.53 53.93
C VAL A 6 19.35 -15.36 55.22
N VAL A 7 19.52 -14.71 56.38
CA VAL A 7 19.21 -15.31 57.69
C VAL A 7 18.14 -14.44 58.36
N SER A 8 17.02 -15.10 58.65
CA SER A 8 15.82 -14.60 59.32
C SER A 8 16.00 -14.53 60.84
N TRP A 9 15.39 -13.53 61.48
CA TRP A 9 15.07 -13.56 62.91
C TRP A 9 13.55 -13.45 63.08
N GLY A 10 12.97 -14.46 63.72
CA GLY A 10 11.56 -14.52 64.08
C GLY A 10 11.30 -13.89 65.44
N PHE A 11 10.10 -13.35 65.61
CA PHE A 11 9.58 -12.98 66.92
C PHE A 11 8.14 -13.46 67.02
N ARG A 12 7.90 -14.43 67.91
CA ARG A 12 6.57 -14.81 68.40
C ARG A 12 6.31 -14.02 69.67
N PRO A 13 5.06 -13.59 69.89
CA PRO A 13 4.47 -13.92 71.18
C PRO A 13 3.01 -14.36 71.05
N GLY A 14 2.69 -15.43 71.77
CA GLY A 14 1.33 -15.79 72.12
C GLY A 14 1.08 -15.41 73.58
N VAL A 15 -0.10 -14.85 73.85
CA VAL A 15 -0.86 -15.06 75.09
C VAL A 15 -2.29 -14.64 74.79
N GLY A 16 -3.20 -15.61 74.86
CA GLY A 16 -4.63 -15.37 74.81
C GLY A 16 -5.19 -15.25 76.22
N LEU A 17 -6.17 -14.36 76.39
CA LEU A 17 -7.16 -14.47 77.46
C LEU A 17 -8.49 -13.90 76.94
N LEU A 18 -9.53 -14.74 77.02
CA LEU A 18 -10.93 -14.38 76.79
C LEU A 18 -11.42 -13.44 77.89
N PHE A 19 -12.28 -12.46 77.55
CA PHE A 19 -13.51 -12.12 78.28
C PHE A 19 -14.36 -11.23 77.37
N GLY A 20 -15.61 -11.63 77.11
CA GLY A 20 -16.57 -10.87 76.32
C GLY A 20 -17.36 -9.90 77.19
N VAL A 21 -17.64 -8.70 76.68
CA VAL A 21 -18.71 -7.79 77.15
C VAL A 21 -19.10 -6.85 75.99
N VAL A 22 -20.34 -7.03 75.51
CA VAL A 22 -21.36 -6.01 75.19
C VAL A 22 -21.08 -4.93 74.12
N CYS A 23 -22.02 -4.91 73.18
CA CYS A 23 -22.32 -3.91 72.16
C CYS A 23 -22.39 -2.47 72.72
N TRP A 24 -21.66 -1.54 72.10
CA TRP A 24 -22.01 -0.12 72.14
C TRP A 24 -21.69 0.55 70.81
N PHE A 25 -22.68 1.29 70.30
CA PHE A 25 -22.63 2.12 69.10
C PHE A 25 -21.47 3.13 69.17
N VAL A 26 -20.64 3.18 68.13
CA VAL A 26 -19.89 4.39 67.77
C VAL A 26 -19.96 4.58 66.25
N LEU A 27 -20.76 5.57 65.86
CA LEU A 27 -20.68 6.25 64.58
C LEU A 27 -19.25 6.75 64.37
N VAL A 28 -18.53 6.17 63.41
CA VAL A 28 -17.40 6.84 62.77
C VAL A 28 -17.64 6.80 61.27
N GLU A 29 -18.07 7.95 60.76
CA GLU A 29 -18.03 8.27 59.33
C GLU A 29 -16.60 8.07 58.83
N CYS A 30 -16.38 7.00 58.06
CA CYS A 30 -15.20 6.89 57.23
C CYS A 30 -15.50 7.57 55.89
N PHE A 31 -15.32 8.90 55.90
CA PHE A 31 -15.14 9.70 54.71
C PHE A 31 -13.99 9.09 53.87
N CYS A 32 -14.13 9.12 52.54
CA CYS A 32 -13.07 8.88 51.56
C CYS A 32 -12.87 7.45 51.01
N CYS A 33 -13.94 6.81 50.54
CA CYS A 33 -13.86 6.15 49.23
C CYS A 33 -14.87 6.81 48.28
N TYR A 34 -14.78 8.14 48.23
CA TYR A 34 -15.46 8.96 47.24
C TYR A 34 -15.00 8.43 45.89
N LYS A 35 -15.97 7.99 45.09
CA LYS A 35 -15.80 7.51 43.72
C LYS A 35 -14.89 8.46 42.94
N PHE A 36 -13.58 8.21 42.94
CA PHE A 36 -12.64 8.71 41.94
C PHE A 36 -12.91 7.90 40.66
N ARG A 37 -14.11 8.11 40.13
CA ARG A 37 -14.51 7.66 38.82
C ARG A 37 -13.74 8.57 37.88
N ASP A 38 -12.56 8.10 37.48
CA ASP A 38 -11.68 8.69 36.50
C ASP A 38 -12.46 9.60 35.55
N ARG A 39 -12.37 10.92 35.76
CA ARG A 39 -12.56 11.88 34.67
C ARG A 39 -11.34 11.72 33.77
N MET A 40 -11.26 10.58 33.08
CA MET A 40 -10.50 10.48 31.85
C MET A 40 -11.12 11.53 30.94
N LEU A 41 -10.47 12.69 30.83
CA LEU A 41 -10.66 13.59 29.71
C LEU A 41 -10.47 12.71 28.48
N SER A 42 -11.57 12.38 27.80
CA SER A 42 -11.53 11.57 26.60
C SER A 42 -10.73 12.36 25.58
N VAL A 43 -9.46 12.04 25.42
CA VAL A 43 -8.63 12.68 24.41
C VAL A 43 -9.27 12.36 23.06
N LYS A 44 -9.78 13.40 22.40
CA LYS A 44 -10.39 13.27 21.08
C LYS A 44 -9.26 13.25 20.06
N HIS A 45 -9.21 12.21 19.24
CA HIS A 45 -8.26 12.05 18.15
C HIS A 45 -8.93 12.35 16.82
N VAL A 46 -8.20 12.91 15.87
CA VAL A 46 -8.67 13.09 14.48
C VAL A 46 -8.31 11.84 13.68
N CYS A 47 -9.30 11.22 13.04
CA CYS A 47 -9.04 10.09 12.16
C CYS A 47 -8.28 10.55 10.91
N GLN A 48 -7.11 9.97 10.65
CA GLN A 48 -6.29 10.29 9.48
C GLN A 48 -6.91 9.89 8.13
N ARG A 49 -8.08 9.23 8.11
CA ARG A 49 -8.76 8.81 6.87
C ARG A 49 -10.00 9.64 6.56
N CYS A 50 -10.89 9.80 7.52
CA CYS A 50 -12.19 10.48 7.33
C CYS A 50 -12.28 11.82 8.07
N GLY A 51 -11.26 12.22 8.85
CA GLY A 51 -11.27 13.46 9.61
C GLY A 51 -12.19 13.47 10.84
N SER A 52 -12.98 12.42 11.07
CA SER A 52 -13.88 12.37 12.23
C SER A 52 -13.10 12.40 13.55
N LEU A 53 -13.61 13.16 14.52
CA LEU A 53 -13.15 13.08 15.90
C LEU A 53 -13.65 11.78 16.54
N PHE A 54 -12.77 11.08 17.25
CA PHE A 54 -13.11 9.85 17.96
C PHE A 54 -12.35 9.75 19.28
N VAL A 55 -12.90 8.99 20.21
CA VAL A 55 -12.31 8.77 21.54
C VAL A 55 -11.57 7.43 21.54
N GLN A 56 -10.37 7.40 22.13
CA GLN A 56 -9.66 6.14 22.36
C GLN A 56 -10.39 5.31 23.43
N SER A 57 -10.77 4.07 23.10
CA SER A 57 -11.27 3.10 24.08
C SER A 57 -10.09 2.40 24.77
N GLY A 58 -9.69 2.89 25.94
CA GLY A 58 -8.71 2.24 26.81
C GLY A 58 -7.31 2.87 26.84
N ARG A 59 -6.41 2.30 27.64
CA ARG A 59 -5.01 2.78 27.80
C ARG A 59 -4.12 2.16 26.70
N GLY A 60 -3.18 2.93 26.15
CA GLY A 60 -2.27 2.45 25.11
C GLY A 60 -1.86 3.53 24.11
N ILE A 61 -1.19 3.11 23.03
CA ILE A 61 -0.72 3.98 21.94
C ILE A 61 -1.91 4.70 21.29
N SER A 62 -1.76 6.02 21.09
CA SER A 62 -2.76 6.87 20.43
C SER A 62 -3.20 6.32 19.06
N PRO A 63 -4.47 5.94 18.88
CA PRO A 63 -4.96 5.37 17.63
C PRO A 63 -4.99 6.43 16.52
N ARG A 64 -4.65 6.02 15.29
CA ARG A 64 -4.64 6.90 14.10
C ARG A 64 -5.96 6.90 13.32
N PHE A 65 -6.84 5.93 13.58
CA PHE A 65 -8.06 5.70 12.82
C PHE A 65 -9.24 5.39 13.76
N CYS A 66 -10.43 5.90 13.42
CA CYS A 66 -11.63 5.72 14.24
C CYS A 66 -12.21 4.29 14.19
N SER A 67 -11.84 3.48 13.20
CA SER A 67 -12.35 2.11 13.04
C SER A 67 -11.39 1.23 12.23
N GLY A 68 -11.61 -0.08 12.30
CA GLY A 68 -10.95 -1.05 11.42
C GLY A 68 -11.19 -0.74 9.94
N ALA A 69 -12.40 -0.28 9.58
CA ALA A 69 -12.73 0.14 8.22
C ALA A 69 -11.88 1.35 7.76
N CYS A 70 -11.75 2.39 8.59
CA CYS A 70 -10.91 3.55 8.25
C CYS A 70 -9.42 3.20 8.16
N ARG A 71 -8.93 2.31 9.03
CA ARG A 71 -7.56 1.78 8.95
C ARG A 71 -7.34 1.01 7.65
N GLN A 72 -8.26 0.12 7.30
CA GLN A 72 -8.17 -0.68 6.08
C GLN A 72 -8.28 0.19 4.83
N ALA A 73 -9.15 1.21 4.83
CA ALA A 73 -9.30 2.16 3.74
C ALA A 73 -8.03 3.01 3.56
N ALA A 74 -7.43 3.51 4.64
CA ALA A 74 -6.16 4.23 4.58
C ALA A 74 -5.00 3.34 4.11
N HIS A 75 -4.97 2.08 4.54
CA HIS A 75 -3.99 1.12 4.05
C HIS A 75 -4.15 0.88 2.54
N ARG A 76 -5.38 0.62 2.07
CA ARG A 76 -5.67 0.43 0.64
C ARG A 76 -5.30 1.65 -0.19
N ALA A 77 -5.61 2.86 0.29
CA ALA A 77 -5.25 4.11 -0.39
C ALA A 77 -3.74 4.31 -0.57
N ARG A 78 -2.91 3.69 0.28
CA ARG A 78 -1.44 3.73 0.18
C ARG A 78 -0.85 2.63 -0.70
N GLN A 79 -1.63 1.59 -1.02
CA GLN A 79 -1.14 0.52 -1.89
C GLN A 79 -1.21 0.98 -3.36
N PRO A 80 -0.21 0.63 -4.18
CA PRO A 80 -0.28 0.81 -5.62
C PRO A 80 -1.58 0.20 -6.16
N GLN A 81 -2.41 1.01 -6.82
CA GLN A 81 -3.69 0.56 -7.36
C GLN A 81 -3.47 -0.10 -8.73
N ILE A 82 -2.74 -1.22 -8.71
CA ILE A 82 -2.42 -2.02 -9.89
C ILE A 82 -3.54 -3.05 -10.12
N PRO A 83 -4.08 -3.16 -11.35
CA PRO A 83 -5.15 -4.10 -11.68
C PRO A 83 -4.81 -5.54 -11.31
N HIS A 84 -5.83 -6.29 -10.86
CA HIS A 84 -5.68 -7.70 -10.53
C HIS A 84 -5.07 -8.50 -11.68
N GLY A 85 -5.46 -8.21 -12.93
CA GLY A 85 -4.93 -8.89 -14.11
C GLY A 85 -3.41 -8.81 -14.27
N LEU A 86 -2.76 -7.71 -13.85
CA LEU A 86 -1.29 -7.66 -13.82
C LEU A 86 -0.74 -8.42 -12.61
N ARG A 87 -1.34 -8.21 -11.42
CA ARG A 87 -0.86 -8.81 -10.16
C ARG A 87 -0.96 -10.34 -10.12
N SER A 88 -1.88 -10.92 -10.89
CA SER A 88 -2.10 -12.37 -10.94
C SER A 88 -1.14 -13.12 -11.88
N ARG A 89 -0.22 -12.41 -12.57
CA ARG A 89 0.74 -13.00 -13.52
C ARG A 89 2.14 -13.02 -12.92
N ASP A 90 2.90 -14.09 -13.17
CA ASP A 90 4.28 -14.25 -12.69
C ASP A 90 5.31 -13.64 -13.65
N ARG A 91 5.07 -12.37 -14.01
CA ARG A 91 5.86 -11.61 -15.00
C ARG A 91 6.46 -10.34 -14.41
N TRP A 92 6.61 -10.31 -13.08
CA TRP A 92 7.12 -9.15 -12.35
C TRP A 92 8.62 -9.21 -12.16
N THR A 93 9.26 -8.05 -12.18
CA THR A 93 10.65 -7.86 -11.76
C THR A 93 10.77 -6.60 -10.90
N ARG A 94 11.88 -6.46 -10.19
CA ARG A 94 12.26 -5.17 -9.64
C ARG A 94 12.75 -4.27 -10.78
N ALA A 95 12.73 -2.97 -10.55
CA ALA A 95 13.30 -1.98 -11.44
C ALA A 95 14.44 -1.27 -10.70
N ASP A 96 15.57 -1.10 -11.38
CA ASP A 96 16.63 -0.16 -10.99
C ASP A 96 16.70 0.92 -12.07
N GLY A 97 16.05 2.05 -11.82
CA GLY A 97 15.85 3.06 -12.86
C GLY A 97 14.89 2.55 -13.94
N LYS A 98 15.39 2.48 -15.18
CA LYS A 98 14.69 1.88 -16.33
C LYS A 98 15.18 0.45 -16.65
N ARG A 99 15.98 -0.16 -15.76
CA ARG A 99 16.56 -1.49 -15.98
C ARG A 99 15.81 -2.56 -15.18
N PRO A 100 15.47 -3.71 -15.78
CA PRO A 100 14.89 -4.83 -15.05
C PRO A 100 15.96 -5.54 -14.22
N VAL A 101 15.67 -5.75 -12.94
CA VAL A 101 16.50 -6.56 -12.03
C VAL A 101 15.64 -7.58 -11.28
N GLN A 102 16.22 -8.72 -10.96
CA GLN A 102 15.59 -9.73 -10.10
C GLN A 102 15.47 -9.19 -8.67
N VAL A 103 14.71 -9.89 -7.82
CA VAL A 103 14.52 -9.51 -6.40
C VAL A 103 15.87 -9.38 -5.67
N GLY A 104 16.86 -10.21 -6.00
CA GLY A 104 18.20 -10.17 -5.44
C GLY A 104 19.15 -9.14 -6.07
N GLY A 105 18.70 -8.35 -7.06
CA GLY A 105 19.50 -7.28 -7.70
C GLY A 105 20.30 -7.68 -8.93
N GLY A 106 20.39 -8.98 -9.25
CA GLY A 106 20.95 -9.44 -10.53
C GLY A 106 20.09 -9.00 -11.72
N PRO A 107 20.62 -8.95 -12.95
CA PRO A 107 19.85 -8.56 -14.13
C PRO A 107 18.70 -9.53 -14.39
N ALA A 108 17.57 -8.99 -14.87
CA ALA A 108 16.46 -9.80 -15.39
C ALA A 108 16.35 -9.62 -16.91
N SER A 109 16.02 -10.68 -17.62
CA SER A 109 15.90 -10.68 -19.08
C SER A 109 14.46 -10.37 -19.49
N SER A 110 14.24 -9.69 -20.61
CA SER A 110 12.89 -9.43 -21.12
C SER A 110 12.25 -10.63 -21.83
N THR A 111 12.98 -11.73 -22.00
CA THR A 111 12.54 -12.92 -22.74
C THR A 111 12.73 -14.23 -21.99
N ASN A 112 13.43 -14.23 -20.84
CA ASN A 112 13.63 -15.43 -20.02
C ASN A 112 12.78 -15.35 -18.73
N GLU A 113 11.69 -16.09 -18.72
CA GLU A 113 10.72 -16.16 -17.62
C GLU A 113 11.31 -16.60 -16.28
N ARG A 114 12.42 -17.35 -16.28
CA ARG A 114 13.11 -17.78 -15.06
C ARG A 114 13.67 -16.61 -14.25
N THR A 115 13.81 -15.45 -14.88
CA THR A 115 14.30 -14.22 -14.23
C THR A 115 13.17 -13.35 -13.68
N TRP A 116 11.90 -13.77 -13.84
CA TRP A 116 10.73 -13.05 -13.37
C TRP A 116 10.19 -13.68 -12.09
N THR A 117 9.21 -13.03 -11.48
CA THR A 117 8.60 -13.49 -10.24
C THR A 117 7.15 -13.05 -10.11
N SER A 118 6.51 -13.46 -9.02
CA SER A 118 5.13 -13.10 -8.70
C SER A 118 5.02 -11.72 -8.06
N TRP A 119 3.83 -11.11 -8.15
CA TRP A 119 3.55 -9.86 -7.45
C TRP A 119 3.81 -9.93 -5.94
N GLY A 120 3.55 -11.08 -5.31
CA GLY A 120 3.81 -11.26 -3.88
C GLY A 120 5.29 -11.09 -3.51
N LYS A 121 6.18 -11.67 -4.33
CA LYS A 121 7.64 -11.68 -4.10
C LYS A 121 8.32 -10.38 -4.50
N VAL A 122 7.87 -9.73 -5.58
CA VAL A 122 8.50 -8.51 -6.12
C VAL A 122 8.34 -7.26 -5.23
N ARG A 123 7.47 -7.33 -4.22
CA ARG A 123 7.17 -6.22 -3.31
C ARG A 123 8.31 -5.86 -2.36
N SER A 124 9.32 -6.70 -2.28
CA SER A 124 10.57 -6.48 -1.54
C SER A 124 11.77 -6.81 -2.44
N GLY A 125 12.94 -6.27 -2.11
CA GLY A 125 14.18 -6.57 -2.82
C GLY A 125 14.89 -5.33 -3.33
N ALA A 126 15.89 -5.57 -4.20
CA ALA A 126 16.75 -4.54 -4.76
C ALA A 126 16.01 -3.55 -5.69
N GLY A 127 16.66 -2.43 -6.00
CA GLY A 127 16.13 -1.43 -6.94
C GLY A 127 15.05 -0.51 -6.36
N ASP A 128 14.67 0.49 -7.13
CA ASP A 128 13.86 1.63 -6.74
C ASP A 128 12.39 1.55 -7.21
N GLY A 129 12.01 0.49 -7.92
CA GLY A 129 10.65 0.35 -8.42
C GLY A 129 10.24 -1.06 -8.78
N PHE A 130 9.09 -1.15 -9.44
CA PHE A 130 8.56 -2.39 -10.00
C PHE A 130 8.59 -2.31 -11.51
N GLY A 131 8.67 -3.45 -12.16
CA GLY A 131 8.31 -3.52 -13.56
C GLY A 131 7.73 -4.86 -13.94
N PHE A 132 7.25 -4.91 -15.17
CA PHE A 132 6.47 -6.00 -15.71
C PHE A 132 6.96 -6.34 -17.11
N MET A 133 7.01 -7.62 -17.42
CA MET A 133 7.47 -8.14 -18.70
C MET A 133 6.27 -8.44 -19.59
N LEU A 134 6.17 -7.71 -20.70
CA LEU A 134 5.07 -7.84 -21.66
C LEU A 134 5.09 -9.18 -22.39
N GLY A 135 3.92 -9.66 -22.79
CA GLY A 135 3.69 -10.98 -23.39
C GLY A 135 2.46 -11.68 -22.79
N ASP A 136 2.13 -12.88 -23.29
CA ASP A 136 0.92 -13.63 -22.91
C ASP A 136 -0.35 -12.79 -23.01
N GLY A 137 -0.45 -12.05 -24.11
CA GLY A 137 -1.56 -11.17 -24.40
C GLY A 137 -1.62 -9.90 -23.55
N VAL A 138 -0.64 -9.60 -22.69
CA VAL A 138 -0.54 -8.30 -22.02
C VAL A 138 0.39 -7.38 -22.79
N GLY A 139 -0.14 -6.22 -23.18
CA GLY A 139 0.62 -5.17 -23.85
C GLY A 139 0.44 -3.81 -23.19
N CYS A 140 1.22 -2.86 -23.69
CA CYS A 140 1.24 -1.48 -23.23
C CYS A 140 1.39 -0.54 -24.43
N ILE A 141 0.59 0.53 -24.43
CA ILE A 141 0.81 1.70 -25.28
C ILE A 141 1.51 2.74 -24.39
N ASP A 142 2.75 3.09 -24.72
CA ASP A 142 3.56 4.10 -24.03
C ASP A 142 3.42 5.44 -24.75
N LEU A 143 2.97 6.45 -24.03
CA LEU A 143 2.71 7.80 -24.55
C LEU A 143 3.73 8.74 -23.91
N ASP A 144 4.66 9.22 -24.73
CA ASP A 144 5.75 10.09 -24.28
C ASP A 144 5.32 11.57 -24.29
N HIS A 145 5.74 12.31 -23.25
CA HIS A 145 5.55 13.77 -23.15
C HIS A 145 4.12 14.28 -23.39
N CYS A 146 3.11 13.47 -23.07
CA CYS A 146 1.72 13.79 -23.34
C CYS A 146 1.01 14.63 -22.27
N LEU A 147 1.65 14.86 -21.12
CA LEU A 147 1.10 15.65 -20.01
C LEU A 147 1.83 17.00 -19.85
N ASP A 148 1.07 18.03 -19.47
CA ASP A 148 1.62 19.30 -18.99
C ASP A 148 2.07 19.23 -17.52
N GLU A 149 2.51 20.37 -16.97
CA GLU A 149 2.99 20.48 -15.58
C GLU A 149 1.88 20.23 -14.53
N ASN A 150 0.61 20.43 -14.92
CA ASN A 150 -0.55 20.20 -14.07
C ASN A 150 -1.12 18.78 -14.23
N GLY A 151 -0.55 17.97 -15.13
CA GLY A 151 -1.02 16.62 -15.43
C GLY A 151 -2.20 16.58 -16.42
N ALA A 152 -2.49 17.66 -17.13
CA ALA A 152 -3.49 17.68 -18.19
C ALA A 152 -2.91 17.10 -19.50
N VAL A 153 -3.74 16.40 -20.26
CA VAL A 153 -3.34 15.81 -21.55
C VAL A 153 -3.26 16.91 -22.61
N VAL A 154 -2.09 17.07 -23.22
CA VAL A 154 -1.83 18.07 -24.27
C VAL A 154 -1.54 17.47 -25.64
N SER A 155 -1.22 16.17 -25.70
CA SER A 155 -0.97 15.46 -26.96
C SER A 155 -2.28 14.98 -27.58
N THR A 156 -2.49 15.32 -28.85
CA THR A 156 -3.64 14.85 -29.65
C THR A 156 -3.59 13.33 -29.86
N VAL A 157 -2.40 12.76 -30.05
CA VAL A 157 -2.18 11.31 -30.13
C VAL A 157 -2.58 10.63 -28.82
N ALA A 158 -2.17 11.20 -27.68
CA ALA A 158 -2.55 10.66 -26.39
C ALA A 158 -4.06 10.75 -26.14
N ALA A 159 -4.70 11.87 -26.49
CA ALA A 159 -6.16 12.02 -26.39
C ALA A 159 -6.89 10.94 -27.21
N ALA A 160 -6.50 10.75 -28.48
CA ALA A 160 -7.10 9.74 -29.35
C ALA A 160 -6.92 8.31 -28.81
N VAL A 161 -5.74 7.97 -28.30
CA VAL A 161 -5.48 6.66 -27.67
C VAL A 161 -6.31 6.49 -26.39
N LEU A 162 -6.42 7.53 -25.56
CA LEU A 162 -7.18 7.47 -24.31
C LEU A 162 -8.68 7.31 -24.57
N ASP A 163 -9.21 8.00 -25.58
CA ASP A 163 -10.62 7.97 -25.99
C ASP A 163 -11.00 6.62 -26.60
N ALA A 164 -10.11 6.02 -27.37
CA ALA A 164 -10.31 4.67 -27.92
C ALA A 164 -10.29 3.56 -26.87
N ASN A 165 -9.78 3.83 -25.66
CA ASN A 165 -9.54 2.83 -24.61
C ASN A 165 -10.13 3.22 -23.23
N PRO A 166 -11.43 3.55 -23.11
CA PRO A 166 -12.01 4.16 -21.90
C PRO A 166 -11.98 3.24 -20.67
N GLY A 167 -11.98 1.92 -20.86
CA GLY A 167 -11.93 0.92 -19.78
C GLY A 167 -10.52 0.48 -19.37
N ALA A 168 -9.49 0.93 -20.09
CA ALA A 168 -8.11 0.55 -19.83
C ALA A 168 -7.57 1.23 -18.57
N TRP A 169 -6.74 0.51 -17.84
CA TRP A 169 -5.99 1.08 -16.74
C TRP A 169 -4.84 1.95 -17.28
N VAL A 170 -4.75 3.18 -16.78
CA VAL A 170 -3.73 4.14 -17.21
C VAL A 170 -2.98 4.65 -15.99
N GLU A 171 -1.65 4.61 -16.06
CA GLU A 171 -0.78 5.20 -15.06
C GLU A 171 0.11 6.29 -15.65
N VAL A 172 0.53 7.21 -14.80
CA VAL A 172 1.58 8.17 -15.11
C VAL A 172 2.91 7.43 -15.16
N SER A 173 3.65 7.59 -16.25
CA SER A 173 4.95 6.94 -16.45
C SER A 173 5.99 7.48 -15.46
N ARG A 174 7.16 6.83 -15.40
CA ARG A 174 8.24 7.20 -14.47
C ARG A 174 8.71 8.65 -14.66
N SER A 175 8.63 9.20 -15.87
CA SER A 175 9.06 10.58 -16.14
C SER A 175 8.13 11.64 -15.52
N GLY A 176 6.91 11.26 -15.15
CA GLY A 176 5.89 12.18 -14.68
C GLY A 176 5.16 12.96 -15.79
N ARG A 177 5.66 12.92 -17.04
CA ARG A 177 5.06 13.63 -18.19
C ARG A 177 4.49 12.71 -19.28
N GLY A 178 4.61 11.39 -19.12
CA GLY A 178 4.05 10.40 -20.03
C GLY A 178 2.99 9.52 -19.36
N LEU A 179 2.34 8.68 -20.15
CA LEU A 179 1.32 7.74 -19.70
C LEU A 179 1.61 6.33 -20.23
N HIS A 180 1.34 5.32 -19.40
CA HIS A 180 1.25 3.94 -19.85
C HIS A 180 -0.21 3.52 -19.89
N VAL A 181 -0.71 3.13 -21.06
CA VAL A 181 -2.05 2.54 -21.23
C VAL A 181 -1.90 1.03 -21.32
N TRP A 182 -2.40 0.34 -20.29
CA TRP A 182 -2.23 -1.10 -20.14
C TRP A 182 -3.49 -1.87 -20.56
N GLY A 183 -3.28 -2.99 -21.24
CA GLY A 183 -4.39 -3.84 -21.64
C GLY A 183 -3.94 -5.09 -22.39
N LEU A 184 -4.84 -5.62 -23.21
CA LEU A 184 -4.62 -6.83 -23.96
C LEU A 184 -4.32 -6.51 -25.42
N LEU A 185 -3.24 -7.08 -25.95
CA LEU A 185 -2.83 -6.90 -27.34
C LEU A 185 -2.39 -8.25 -27.93
N PRO A 186 -2.69 -8.52 -29.21
CA PRO A 186 -2.08 -9.63 -29.92
C PRO A 186 -0.56 -9.42 -29.98
N GLU A 187 0.18 -10.53 -29.88
CA GLU A 187 1.64 -10.48 -29.94
C GLU A 187 2.12 -10.09 -31.33
N GLY A 188 3.06 -9.16 -31.37
CA GLY A 188 3.63 -8.65 -32.61
C GLY A 188 4.90 -7.84 -32.35
N SER A 189 5.52 -7.38 -33.43
CA SER A 189 6.65 -6.46 -33.35
C SER A 189 6.24 -5.15 -32.69
N GLY A 190 7.15 -4.55 -31.94
CA GLY A 190 6.96 -3.20 -31.41
C GLY A 190 6.73 -2.21 -32.54
N ARG A 191 5.79 -1.29 -32.36
CA ARG A 191 5.49 -0.21 -33.32
C ARG A 191 5.73 1.12 -32.63
N ARG A 192 6.40 2.05 -33.32
CA ARG A 192 6.76 3.36 -32.77
C ARG A 192 6.48 4.44 -33.79
N VAL A 193 5.89 5.52 -33.31
CA VAL A 193 5.76 6.82 -33.97
C VAL A 193 6.17 7.91 -32.99
N GLU A 194 6.18 9.16 -33.43
CA GLU A 194 6.40 10.29 -32.53
C GLU A 194 5.33 10.34 -31.43
N GLY A 195 5.77 10.31 -30.17
CA GLY A 195 4.90 10.41 -28.99
C GLY A 195 4.09 9.15 -28.64
N CYS A 196 4.21 8.05 -29.40
CA CYS A 196 3.47 6.80 -29.12
C CYS A 196 4.27 5.56 -29.51
N GLU A 197 4.40 4.63 -28.56
CA GLU A 197 4.98 3.30 -28.77
C GLU A 197 4.00 2.21 -28.34
N VAL A 198 3.90 1.14 -29.12
CA VAL A 198 3.03 0.00 -28.83
C VAL A 198 3.87 -1.26 -28.73
N TYR A 199 3.83 -1.90 -27.56
CA TYR A 199 4.52 -3.16 -27.31
C TYR A 199 3.56 -4.20 -26.76
N SER A 200 3.65 -5.44 -27.27
CA SER A 200 2.84 -6.56 -26.80
C SER A 200 3.65 -7.75 -26.28
N ARG A 201 4.97 -7.76 -26.46
CA ARG A 201 5.86 -8.83 -25.97
C ARG A 201 7.31 -8.38 -25.83
N ALA A 202 8.12 -9.19 -25.14
CA ALA A 202 9.58 -9.09 -25.11
C ALA A 202 10.15 -7.73 -24.67
N ARG A 203 9.35 -6.94 -23.95
CA ARG A 203 9.69 -5.60 -23.47
C ARG A 203 9.41 -5.50 -21.98
N PHE A 204 10.33 -4.85 -21.28
CA PHE A 204 10.17 -4.46 -19.88
C PHE A 204 9.51 -3.10 -19.81
N MET A 205 8.49 -2.96 -18.96
CA MET A 205 7.87 -1.69 -18.63
C MET A 205 7.99 -1.43 -17.12
N VAL A 206 8.41 -0.23 -16.74
CA VAL A 206 8.36 0.21 -15.34
C VAL A 206 6.89 0.44 -14.97
N VAL A 207 6.45 -0.13 -13.85
CA VAL A 207 5.10 0.06 -13.32
C VAL A 207 5.17 1.00 -12.13
N THR A 208 4.52 2.16 -12.23
CA THR A 208 4.56 3.17 -11.17
C THR A 208 3.43 3.02 -10.16
N GLY A 209 2.27 2.50 -10.60
CA GLY A 209 1.04 2.47 -9.83
C GLY A 209 0.43 3.84 -9.58
N ARG A 210 0.98 4.92 -10.18
CA ARG A 210 0.44 6.29 -10.10
C ARG A 210 -0.72 6.41 -11.05
N VAL A 211 -1.91 6.06 -10.58
CA VAL A 211 -3.11 5.99 -11.41
C VAL A 211 -3.45 7.36 -12.00
N PHE A 212 -3.47 7.43 -13.33
CA PHE A 212 -4.04 8.53 -14.10
C PHE A 212 -5.54 8.28 -14.34
N ARG A 213 -5.89 7.06 -14.76
CA ARG A 213 -7.27 6.59 -14.93
C ARG A 213 -7.44 5.18 -14.39
N ALA A 214 -8.39 5.00 -13.48
CA ALA A 214 -8.73 3.68 -12.96
C ALA A 214 -9.33 2.83 -14.09
N GLY A 215 -9.03 1.54 -14.09
CA GLY A 215 -9.44 0.63 -15.16
C GLY A 215 -8.97 -0.80 -14.93
N ARG A 216 -9.06 -1.62 -15.97
CA ARG A 216 -8.62 -3.02 -15.97
C ARG A 216 -7.84 -3.33 -17.25
N LEU A 217 -7.34 -4.55 -17.36
CA LEU A 217 -6.82 -5.04 -18.64
C LEU A 217 -8.00 -5.35 -19.55
N VAL A 218 -8.22 -4.52 -20.56
CA VAL A 218 -9.22 -4.68 -21.63
C VAL A 218 -8.48 -4.86 -22.97
N PRO A 219 -9.10 -5.47 -23.99
CA PRO A 219 -8.58 -5.38 -25.36
C PRO A 219 -8.27 -3.94 -25.73
N LEU A 220 -7.04 -3.67 -26.17
CA LEU A 220 -6.63 -2.34 -26.57
C LEU A 220 -6.86 -2.11 -28.05
N THR A 221 -7.41 -0.95 -28.36
CA THR A 221 -7.53 -0.42 -29.71
C THR A 221 -6.42 0.59 -29.94
N VAL A 222 -5.63 0.41 -30.99
CA VAL A 222 -4.73 1.45 -31.47
C VAL A 222 -5.45 2.20 -32.59
N PRO A 223 -5.79 3.49 -32.43
CA PRO A 223 -6.52 4.23 -33.45
C PRO A 223 -5.78 4.24 -34.79
N ALA A 224 -6.52 4.09 -35.89
CA ALA A 224 -5.98 4.30 -37.24
C ALA A 224 -5.43 5.73 -37.36
N GLY A 225 -4.35 5.91 -38.13
CA GLY A 225 -3.66 7.19 -38.27
C GLY A 225 -2.67 7.53 -37.14
N VAL A 226 -2.74 6.86 -35.98
CA VAL A 226 -1.70 7.02 -34.94
C VAL A 226 -0.41 6.33 -35.35
N LEU A 227 -0.49 5.12 -35.90
CA LEU A 227 0.70 4.36 -36.32
C LEU A 227 1.03 4.46 -37.81
N ASP A 228 0.16 5.08 -38.60
CA ASP A 228 0.30 5.15 -40.06
C ASP A 228 1.16 6.33 -40.53
N ALA A 229 1.59 7.20 -39.61
CA ALA A 229 2.49 8.32 -39.87
C ALA A 229 3.99 7.97 -39.66
N ALA A 230 4.32 6.67 -39.58
CA ALA A 230 5.68 6.15 -39.39
C ALA A 230 6.44 5.98 -40.72
#